data_AF-A0A8T0REC6-F1
#
_entry.id   AF-A0A8T0REC6-F1
#
_cell.length_a   1.000
_cell.length_b   1.000
_cell.length_c   1.000
_cell.angle_alpha   90.00
_cell.angle_beta   90.00
_cell.angle_gamma   90.00
#
_symmetry.space_group_name_H-M   'P 1'
#
loop_
_entity.id
_entity.type
_entity.pdbx_description
1 polymer ?
#
loop_
_entity_poly.entity_id
_entity_poly.type
_entity_poly.pdbx_seq_one_letter_code
_entity_poly.pdbx_strand_id
1 'polypeptide(L)'
;MATVEVQGPIMQLLLLLILAQMSLTGSSPPPDPVACAHGTSNCTINNAYASFPDRRPCHAARAAYPRSEHELVAAVAAAVAAKRKVKVATRYSHSFTKLACPGGSDGAIISTRWLNRTVRVDAKNRLITVESGVLLRELIRAAASAGLSLPYTPYWFGLTVGGLLATGAHGSSMWGKGGAVHESVVALRIVTPAPASRGFAMVRELGTGHPDLDAAKVSLGVLGVVSQVTLALQPLFKRSISFLKRDDSDLAEQVASWGRLHEFGDITWLPEERKVIYRQDDRVDVSTPGNGLNDNLGFRPLSASDLVASRIQGVRRLLIVYKNLPTRTARTVHAYTDRDGGYCVQMKICRRTAQTPSCARRTGLRRRTWRAEHSATPTTASTSRGTRW
;
A
#
# COMPACT_ATOMS: atom_id res chain seq x y z
N MET A 1 -12.02 29.43 45.47
CA MET A 1 -11.27 28.33 44.83
C MET A 1 -11.66 27.04 45.54
N ALA A 2 -12.44 26.18 44.90
CA ALA A 2 -12.74 24.85 45.42
C ALA A 2 -11.86 23.85 44.68
N THR A 3 -10.89 23.26 45.37
CA THR A 3 -10.07 22.15 44.87
C THR A 3 -10.89 20.88 44.96
N VAL A 4 -11.29 20.34 43.82
CA VAL A 4 -11.95 19.03 43.74
C VAL A 4 -10.88 17.96 43.92
N GLU A 5 -10.85 17.32 45.09
CA GLU A 5 -10.08 16.10 45.32
C GLU A 5 -10.73 14.94 44.54
N VAL A 6 -10.06 14.47 43.49
CA VAL A 6 -10.45 13.26 42.77
C VAL A 6 -10.10 12.06 43.64
N GLN A 7 -11.11 11.43 44.24
CA GLN A 7 -10.95 10.26 45.12
C GLN A 7 -10.17 9.12 44.44
N GLY A 8 -9.18 8.56 45.15
CA GLY A 8 -8.30 7.46 44.71
C GLY A 8 -8.93 6.29 43.92
N PRO A 9 -10.12 5.78 44.25
CA PRO A 9 -10.74 4.69 43.48
C PRO A 9 -11.17 5.09 42.07
N ILE A 10 -11.54 6.36 41.83
CA ILE A 10 -11.92 6.86 40.50
C ILE A 10 -10.68 6.93 39.60
N MET A 11 -9.54 7.35 40.16
CA MET A 11 -8.27 7.40 39.45
C MET A 11 -7.74 6.01 39.09
N GLN A 12 -7.92 5.01 39.97
CA GLN A 12 -7.59 3.61 39.67
C GLN A 12 -8.48 3.00 38.59
N LEU A 13 -9.80 3.27 38.61
CA LEU A 13 -10.72 2.79 37.59
C LEU A 13 -10.41 3.41 36.21
N LEU A 14 -10.08 4.70 36.16
CA LEU A 14 -9.61 5.38 34.96
C LEU A 14 -8.31 4.77 34.44
N LEU A 15 -7.35 4.48 35.32
CA LEU A 15 -6.07 3.86 34.93
C LEU A 15 -6.28 2.45 34.35
N LEU A 16 -7.16 1.65 34.96
CA LEU A 16 -7.51 0.30 34.48
C LEU A 16 -8.26 0.34 33.14
N LEU A 17 -9.16 1.31 32.94
CA LEU A 17 -9.83 1.55 31.66
C LEU A 17 -8.84 1.97 30.57
N ILE A 18 -7.86 2.84 30.89
CA ILE A 18 -6.80 3.23 29.95
C ILE A 18 -5.92 2.03 29.60
N LEU A 19 -5.51 1.22 30.58
CA LEU A 19 -4.70 0.01 30.36
C LEU A 19 -5.47 -1.07 29.56
N ALA A 20 -6.78 -1.21 29.78
CA ALA A 20 -7.66 -2.08 29.00
C ALA A 20 -7.84 -1.59 27.56
N GLN A 21 -7.94 -0.27 27.35
CA GLN A 21 -7.98 0.33 26.02
C GLN A 21 -6.64 0.19 25.28
N MET A 22 -5.50 0.28 25.99
CA MET A 22 -4.18 0.03 25.40
C MET A 22 -3.99 -1.43 24.97
N SER A 23 -4.56 -2.39 25.70
CA SER A 23 -4.44 -3.83 25.35
C SER A 23 -5.35 -4.27 24.19
N LEU A 24 -6.29 -3.44 23.75
CA LEU A 24 -7.17 -3.69 22.59
C LEU A 24 -6.61 -3.14 21.27
N THR A 25 -5.44 -2.51 21.29
CA THR A 25 -4.89 -1.80 20.13
C THR A 25 -3.89 -2.63 19.35
N GLY A 26 -4.40 -3.61 18.61
CA GLY A 26 -3.62 -4.33 17.61
C GLY A 26 -3.53 -3.54 16.30
N SER A 27 -2.33 -3.39 15.75
CA SER A 27 -2.17 -3.01 14.34
C SER A 27 -2.53 -4.22 13.48
N SER A 28 -3.78 -4.28 13.01
CA SER A 28 -4.20 -5.35 12.09
C SER A 28 -4.02 -4.87 10.65
N PRO A 29 -3.48 -5.70 9.73
CA PRO A 29 -3.53 -5.38 8.31
C PRO A 29 -4.98 -5.14 7.88
N PRO A 30 -5.22 -4.31 6.84
CA PRO A 30 -6.57 -4.13 6.30
C PRO A 30 -7.22 -5.50 6.02
N PRO A 31 -8.52 -5.64 6.28
CA PRO A 31 -9.23 -6.88 5.97
C PRO A 31 -9.13 -7.20 4.48
N ASP A 32 -9.45 -8.45 4.12
CA ASP A 32 -9.55 -8.83 2.72
C ASP A 32 -10.54 -7.91 2.00
N PRO A 33 -10.15 -7.28 0.88
CA PRO A 33 -11.06 -6.41 0.14
C PRO A 33 -12.24 -7.17 -0.46
N VAL A 34 -12.15 -8.50 -0.65
CA VAL A 34 -13.24 -9.33 -1.20
C VAL A 34 -13.85 -10.17 -0.08
N ALA A 35 -15.15 -9.99 0.19
CA ALA A 35 -15.91 -10.81 1.14
C ALA A 35 -17.11 -11.46 0.46
N CYS A 36 -17.24 -12.78 0.55
CA CYS A 36 -18.33 -13.53 -0.08
C CYS A 36 -19.20 -14.23 0.96
N ALA A 37 -20.52 -14.16 0.80
CA ALA A 37 -21.47 -14.78 1.74
C ALA A 37 -21.49 -16.32 1.62
N HIS A 38 -21.29 -16.85 0.40
CA HIS A 38 -21.37 -18.29 0.14
C HIS A 38 -20.17 -18.78 -0.67
N GLY A 39 -19.11 -19.18 0.02
CA GLY A 39 -17.87 -19.66 -0.60
C GLY A 39 -17.24 -18.59 -1.51
N THR A 40 -17.49 -18.69 -2.82
CA THR A 40 -17.02 -17.73 -3.83
C THR A 40 -18.13 -16.93 -4.48
N SER A 41 -19.35 -16.96 -3.95
CA SER A 41 -20.54 -16.31 -4.51
C SER A 41 -21.17 -15.28 -3.57
N ASN A 42 -21.96 -14.36 -4.15
CA ASN A 42 -22.55 -13.21 -3.47
C ASN A 42 -21.49 -12.40 -2.69
N CYS A 43 -20.62 -11.75 -3.46
CA CYS A 43 -19.45 -11.08 -2.95
C CYS A 43 -19.62 -9.56 -2.89
N THR A 44 -18.94 -8.95 -1.94
CA THR A 44 -18.73 -7.51 -1.84
C THR A 44 -17.25 -7.19 -1.96
N ILE A 45 -16.96 -6.01 -2.51
CA ILE A 45 -15.63 -5.42 -2.58
C ILE A 45 -15.60 -4.08 -1.87
N ASN A 46 -14.56 -3.88 -1.06
CA ASN A 46 -14.18 -2.60 -0.49
C ASN A 46 -12.73 -2.27 -0.82
N ASN A 47 -12.36 -1.00 -0.73
CA ASN A 47 -10.96 -0.59 -0.75
C ASN A 47 -10.32 -0.75 0.64
N ALA A 48 -9.00 -0.55 0.72
CA ALA A 48 -8.24 -0.60 1.97
C ALA A 48 -8.77 0.36 3.06
N TYR A 49 -9.52 1.39 2.68
CA TYR A 49 -10.11 2.40 3.56
C TYR A 49 -11.54 2.04 4.00
N ALA A 50 -11.91 0.76 3.85
CA ALA A 50 -13.21 0.18 4.16
C ALA A 50 -14.39 0.69 3.32
N SER A 51 -14.23 1.74 2.50
CA SER A 51 -15.27 2.19 1.59
C SER A 51 -14.75 3.06 0.45
N PHE A 52 -15.40 2.96 -0.71
CA PHE A 52 -15.20 3.88 -1.83
C PHE A 52 -15.74 5.29 -1.50
N PRO A 53 -15.47 6.33 -2.30
CA PRO A 53 -15.89 7.71 -2.01
C PRO A 53 -17.38 7.90 -1.72
N ASP A 54 -18.24 7.07 -2.31
CA ASP A 54 -19.69 7.06 -2.07
C ASP A 54 -20.12 6.23 -0.84
N ARG A 55 -19.15 5.74 -0.06
CA ARG A 55 -19.30 4.92 1.15
C ARG A 55 -20.05 3.61 0.94
N ARG A 56 -20.12 3.11 -0.30
CA ARG A 56 -20.84 1.87 -0.63
C ARG A 56 -19.90 0.79 -1.13
N PRO A 57 -20.03 -0.47 -0.65
CA PRO A 57 -19.32 -1.59 -1.24
C PRO A 57 -19.77 -1.82 -2.68
N CYS A 58 -18.93 -2.48 -3.46
CA CYS A 58 -19.30 -2.96 -4.78
C CYS A 58 -19.73 -4.41 -4.71
N HIS A 59 -20.87 -4.73 -5.32
CA HIS A 59 -21.34 -6.11 -5.39
C HIS A 59 -20.73 -6.84 -6.58
N ALA A 60 -20.61 -8.16 -6.44
CA ALA A 60 -20.23 -9.08 -7.49
C ALA A 60 -20.92 -10.43 -7.27
N ALA A 61 -21.30 -11.09 -8.35
CA ALA A 61 -21.93 -12.41 -8.31
C ALA A 61 -20.99 -13.44 -7.70
N ARG A 62 -19.69 -13.31 -8.03
CA ARG A 62 -18.67 -14.25 -7.60
C ARG A 62 -17.25 -13.70 -7.66
N ALA A 63 -16.33 -14.41 -7.01
CA ALA A 63 -14.90 -14.17 -7.05
C ALA A 63 -14.09 -15.43 -7.41
N ALA A 64 -13.04 -15.27 -8.20
CA ALA A 64 -12.04 -16.31 -8.49
C ALA A 64 -10.71 -15.95 -7.82
N TYR A 65 -9.96 -16.96 -7.40
CA TYR A 65 -8.71 -16.82 -6.65
C TYR A 65 -7.59 -17.67 -7.28
N PRO A 66 -7.17 -17.35 -8.52
CA PRO A 66 -6.15 -18.13 -9.21
C PRO A 66 -4.82 -18.13 -8.45
N ARG A 67 -4.15 -19.28 -8.42
CA ARG A 67 -2.81 -19.50 -7.86
C ARG A 67 -1.74 -19.70 -8.93
N SER A 68 -2.15 -19.77 -10.19
CA SER A 68 -1.29 -19.93 -11.35
C SER A 68 -1.83 -19.16 -12.54
N GLU A 69 -0.98 -18.91 -13.55
CA GLU A 69 -1.43 -18.30 -14.81
C GLU A 69 -2.47 -19.16 -15.53
N HIS A 70 -2.35 -20.49 -15.44
CA HIS A 70 -3.32 -21.42 -16.00
C HIS A 70 -4.71 -21.25 -15.35
N GLU A 71 -4.78 -21.19 -14.01
CA GLU A 71 -6.03 -20.91 -13.31
C GLU A 71 -6.58 -19.51 -13.63
N LEU A 72 -5.71 -18.53 -13.86
CA LEU A 72 -6.11 -17.19 -14.27
C LEU A 72 -6.75 -17.20 -15.67
N VAL A 73 -6.15 -17.90 -16.64
CA VAL A 73 -6.71 -18.10 -17.97
C VAL A 73 -8.08 -18.77 -17.88
N ALA A 74 -8.20 -19.84 -17.10
CA ALA A 74 -9.48 -20.52 -16.88
C ALA A 74 -10.55 -19.60 -16.27
N ALA A 75 -10.18 -18.75 -15.31
CA ALA A 75 -11.09 -17.79 -14.69
C ALA A 75 -11.58 -16.72 -15.69
N VAL A 76 -10.70 -16.20 -16.54
CA VAL A 76 -11.07 -15.24 -17.60
C VAL A 76 -11.94 -15.94 -18.65
N ALA A 77 -11.56 -17.13 -19.11
CA ALA A 77 -12.31 -17.92 -20.09
C ALA A 77 -13.75 -18.21 -19.61
N ALA A 78 -13.91 -18.66 -18.36
CA ALA A 78 -15.23 -18.92 -17.79
C ALA A 78 -16.11 -17.67 -17.72
N ALA A 79 -15.53 -16.50 -17.44
CA ALA A 79 -16.27 -15.25 -17.42
C ALA A 79 -16.66 -14.76 -18.82
N VAL A 80 -15.76 -14.90 -19.80
CA VAL A 80 -16.02 -14.54 -21.21
C VAL A 80 -17.12 -15.46 -21.80
N ALA A 81 -17.03 -16.77 -21.56
CA ALA A 81 -18.06 -17.73 -21.99
C ALA A 81 -19.44 -17.41 -21.39
N ALA A 82 -19.46 -16.93 -20.14
CA ALA A 82 -20.68 -16.49 -19.46
C ALA A 82 -21.10 -15.04 -19.78
N LYS A 83 -20.44 -14.36 -20.74
CA LYS A 83 -20.68 -12.95 -21.11
C LYS A 83 -20.69 -11.99 -19.90
N ARG A 84 -19.83 -12.25 -18.92
CA ARG A 84 -19.83 -11.55 -17.64
C ARG A 84 -18.75 -10.47 -17.59
N LYS A 85 -19.09 -9.29 -17.05
CA LYS A 85 -18.11 -8.24 -16.72
C LYS A 85 -17.17 -8.73 -15.63
N VAL A 86 -15.88 -8.53 -15.82
CA VAL A 86 -14.84 -8.91 -14.84
C VAL A 86 -14.05 -7.71 -14.41
N LYS A 87 -13.74 -7.63 -13.12
CA LYS A 87 -12.72 -6.72 -12.59
C LYS A 87 -11.69 -7.46 -11.73
N VAL A 88 -10.52 -6.86 -11.62
CA VAL A 88 -9.41 -7.42 -10.86
C VAL A 88 -9.37 -6.77 -9.49
N ALA A 89 -9.33 -7.59 -8.44
CA ALA A 89 -9.05 -7.15 -7.09
C ALA A 89 -7.60 -7.45 -6.75
N THR A 90 -6.87 -6.43 -6.31
CA THR A 90 -5.53 -6.60 -5.72
C THR A 90 -5.65 -6.92 -4.23
N ARG A 91 -4.59 -7.45 -3.62
CA ARG A 91 -4.60 -7.94 -2.23
C ARG A 91 -5.18 -6.98 -1.20
N TYR A 92 -5.02 -5.67 -1.40
CA TYR A 92 -5.59 -4.65 -0.50
C TYR A 92 -6.56 -3.69 -1.18
N SER A 93 -6.80 -3.82 -2.49
CA SER A 93 -7.68 -2.93 -3.27
C SER A 93 -7.53 -1.45 -2.92
N HIS A 94 -6.29 -0.94 -2.83
CA HIS A 94 -5.99 0.37 -2.25
C HIS A 94 -6.44 1.58 -3.10
N SER A 95 -6.97 1.37 -4.31
CA SER A 95 -7.46 2.47 -5.12
C SER A 95 -8.68 3.15 -4.49
N PHE A 96 -8.70 4.48 -4.49
CA PHE A 96 -9.90 5.25 -4.15
C PHE A 96 -10.97 5.11 -5.23
N THR A 97 -10.56 5.04 -6.50
CA THR A 97 -11.47 4.88 -7.62
C THR A 97 -12.04 3.46 -7.67
N LYS A 98 -13.28 3.34 -8.15
CA LYS A 98 -14.04 2.07 -8.25
C LYS A 98 -13.55 1.14 -9.37
N LEU A 99 -12.23 1.06 -9.61
CA LEU A 99 -11.65 0.24 -10.68
C LEU A 99 -11.89 -1.26 -10.48
N ALA A 100 -11.97 -1.72 -9.24
CA ALA A 100 -12.27 -3.11 -8.89
C ALA A 100 -13.78 -3.45 -8.93
N CYS A 101 -14.66 -2.48 -9.20
CA CYS A 101 -16.10 -2.67 -9.17
C CYS A 101 -16.63 -3.16 -10.52
N PRO A 102 -17.28 -4.34 -10.60
CA PRO A 102 -17.65 -4.93 -11.88
C PRO A 102 -18.99 -4.41 -12.42
N GLY A 103 -19.57 -3.39 -11.77
CA GLY A 103 -20.69 -2.61 -12.29
C GLY A 103 -22.06 -3.29 -12.17
N GLY A 104 -22.32 -4.01 -11.07
CA GLY A 104 -23.60 -4.65 -10.75
C GLY A 104 -23.44 -5.98 -10.01
N SER A 105 -24.55 -6.57 -9.58
CA SER A 105 -24.57 -7.87 -8.89
C SER A 105 -24.16 -9.04 -9.78
N ASP A 106 -24.19 -8.90 -11.11
CA ASP A 106 -23.93 -10.00 -12.04
C ASP A 106 -22.45 -10.16 -12.42
N GLY A 107 -21.64 -9.15 -12.11
CA GLY A 107 -20.22 -9.10 -12.43
C GLY A 107 -19.37 -10.09 -11.62
N ALA A 108 -18.15 -10.36 -12.08
CA ALA A 108 -17.21 -11.23 -11.37
C ALA A 108 -15.92 -10.50 -11.01
N ILE A 109 -15.27 -11.01 -9.97
CA ILE A 109 -13.97 -10.56 -9.50
C ILE A 109 -12.94 -11.63 -9.73
N ILE A 110 -11.75 -11.22 -10.15
CA ILE A 110 -10.55 -12.06 -10.10
C ILE A 110 -9.60 -11.44 -9.08
N SER A 111 -9.37 -12.13 -7.97
CA SER A 111 -8.41 -11.71 -6.95
C SER A 111 -7.01 -12.23 -7.29
N THR A 112 -6.05 -11.32 -7.40
CA THR A 112 -4.64 -11.63 -7.69
C THR A 112 -3.85 -11.99 -6.43
N ARG A 113 -4.48 -12.09 -5.27
CA ARG A 113 -3.80 -12.24 -3.97
C ARG A 113 -2.86 -13.44 -3.85
N TRP A 114 -3.09 -14.50 -4.64
CA TRP A 114 -2.27 -15.73 -4.65
C TRP A 114 -1.35 -15.84 -5.86
N LEU A 115 -1.40 -14.88 -6.78
CA LEU A 115 -0.40 -14.71 -7.84
C LEU A 115 0.74 -13.85 -7.30
N ASN A 116 1.43 -14.33 -6.28
CA ASN A 116 2.36 -13.54 -5.47
C ASN A 116 3.78 -14.14 -5.42
N ARG A 117 4.21 -14.84 -6.47
CA ARG A 117 5.56 -15.41 -6.57
C ARG A 117 6.54 -14.50 -7.29
N THR A 118 7.77 -14.47 -6.79
CA THR A 118 8.93 -14.04 -7.60
C THR A 118 9.28 -15.17 -8.56
N VAL A 119 9.11 -14.93 -9.85
CA VAL A 119 9.28 -15.94 -10.91
C VAL A 119 10.75 -16.13 -11.27
N ARG A 120 11.50 -15.01 -11.42
CA ARG A 120 12.90 -15.04 -11.81
C ARG A 120 13.63 -13.79 -11.34
N VAL A 121 14.87 -13.93 -10.88
CA VAL A 121 15.79 -12.82 -10.63
C VAL A 121 17.06 -13.06 -11.43
N ASP A 122 17.39 -12.11 -12.31
CA ASP A 122 18.56 -12.15 -13.17
C ASP A 122 19.47 -10.97 -12.81
N ALA A 123 20.37 -11.21 -11.86
CA ALA A 123 21.29 -10.19 -11.34
C ALA A 123 22.22 -9.63 -12.43
N LYS A 124 22.64 -10.50 -13.37
CA LYS A 124 23.57 -10.13 -14.45
C LYS A 124 22.94 -9.12 -15.40
N ASN A 125 21.71 -9.39 -15.85
CA ASN A 125 20.98 -8.50 -16.75
C ASN A 125 20.16 -7.43 -16.01
N ARG A 126 20.17 -7.46 -14.67
CA ARG A 126 19.40 -6.58 -13.78
C ARG A 126 17.90 -6.64 -14.06
N LEU A 127 17.37 -7.85 -14.25
CA LEU A 127 15.95 -8.07 -14.50
C LEU A 127 15.32 -8.85 -13.34
N ILE A 128 14.07 -8.50 -13.01
CA ILE A 128 13.24 -9.30 -12.10
C ILE A 128 11.88 -9.55 -12.72
N THR A 129 11.43 -10.79 -12.72
CA THR A 129 10.10 -11.20 -13.14
C THR A 129 9.29 -11.63 -11.93
N VAL A 130 8.11 -11.04 -11.74
CA VAL A 130 7.21 -11.29 -10.61
C VAL A 130 5.78 -11.48 -11.09
N GLU A 131 4.98 -12.24 -10.35
CA GLU A 131 3.53 -12.27 -10.53
C GLU A 131 2.89 -10.96 -10.05
N SER A 132 1.75 -10.58 -10.64
CA SER A 132 1.13 -9.27 -10.41
C SER A 132 0.63 -9.02 -8.99
N GLY A 133 0.37 -10.06 -8.22
CA GLY A 133 -0.03 -9.99 -6.81
C GLY A 133 1.14 -9.85 -5.82
N VAL A 134 2.40 -9.91 -6.28
CA VAL A 134 3.58 -9.64 -5.43
C VAL A 134 3.47 -8.25 -4.85
N LEU A 135 3.77 -8.10 -3.56
CA LEU A 135 3.76 -6.81 -2.90
C LEU A 135 5.06 -6.06 -3.15
N LEU A 136 4.99 -4.74 -3.21
CA LEU A 136 6.13 -3.88 -3.45
C LEU A 136 7.27 -4.13 -2.45
N ARG A 137 6.96 -4.33 -1.16
CA ARG A 137 7.96 -4.72 -0.16
C ARG A 137 8.65 -6.06 -0.46
N GLU A 138 7.94 -7.01 -1.03
CA GLU A 138 8.46 -8.34 -1.37
C GLU A 138 9.36 -8.23 -2.61
N LEU A 139 8.93 -7.45 -3.61
CA LEU A 139 9.72 -7.12 -4.79
C LEU A 139 11.02 -6.40 -4.42
N ILE A 140 10.97 -5.37 -3.57
CA ILE A 140 12.14 -4.62 -3.10
C ILE A 140 13.11 -5.58 -2.37
N ARG A 141 12.59 -6.44 -1.50
CA ARG A 141 13.40 -7.43 -0.76
C ARG A 141 14.09 -8.40 -1.72
N ALA A 142 13.36 -8.98 -2.67
CA ALA A 142 13.91 -9.91 -3.65
C ALA A 142 14.98 -9.27 -4.54
N ALA A 143 14.75 -8.03 -5.00
CA ALA A 143 15.73 -7.25 -5.74
C ALA A 143 16.99 -6.98 -4.91
N ALA A 144 16.82 -6.53 -3.66
CA ALA A 144 17.93 -6.18 -2.78
C ALA A 144 18.82 -7.38 -2.45
N SER A 145 18.22 -8.57 -2.24
CA SER A 145 18.96 -9.83 -2.06
C SER A 145 19.86 -10.16 -3.25
N ALA A 146 19.52 -9.71 -4.45
CA ALA A 146 20.32 -9.89 -5.66
C ALA A 146 21.26 -8.71 -5.97
N GLY A 147 21.40 -7.74 -5.06
CA GLY A 147 22.23 -6.56 -5.32
C GLY A 147 21.61 -5.58 -6.31
N LEU A 148 20.28 -5.55 -6.41
CA LEU A 148 19.54 -4.67 -7.31
C LEU A 148 18.54 -3.78 -6.55
N SER A 149 18.20 -2.64 -7.13
CA SER A 149 17.15 -1.75 -6.62
C SER A 149 16.20 -1.34 -7.75
N LEU A 150 14.92 -1.21 -7.41
CA LEU A 150 14.03 -0.34 -8.18
C LEU A 150 14.57 1.10 -8.10
N PRO A 151 14.58 1.86 -9.20
CA PRO A 151 15.00 3.26 -9.18
C PRO A 151 14.08 4.10 -8.29
N TYR A 152 12.79 3.78 -8.25
CA TYR A 152 11.82 4.48 -7.44
C TYR A 152 10.69 3.58 -6.96
N THR A 153 10.12 3.94 -5.82
CA THR A 153 8.95 3.27 -5.23
C THR A 153 8.03 4.30 -4.54
N PRO A 154 6.70 4.20 -4.66
CA PRO A 154 5.78 5.03 -3.89
C PRO A 154 5.94 4.80 -2.37
N TYR A 155 5.43 5.73 -1.57
CA TYR A 155 5.61 5.72 -0.11
C TYR A 155 5.07 4.47 0.58
N TRP A 156 3.90 3.98 0.14
CA TRP A 156 3.28 2.81 0.73
C TRP A 156 3.68 1.53 -0.01
N PHE A 157 4.54 0.74 0.61
CA PHE A 157 5.04 -0.53 0.06
C PHE A 157 4.08 -1.72 0.22
N GLY A 158 2.86 -1.47 0.71
CA GLY A 158 1.77 -2.43 0.76
C GLY A 158 1.05 -2.64 -0.57
N LEU A 159 1.42 -1.93 -1.64
CA LEU A 159 0.80 -2.06 -2.96
C LEU A 159 1.27 -3.33 -3.68
N THR A 160 0.37 -4.01 -4.39
CA THR A 160 0.74 -5.09 -5.33
C THR A 160 1.34 -4.51 -6.61
N VAL A 161 2.27 -5.20 -7.27
CA VAL A 161 2.88 -4.78 -8.54
C VAL A 161 1.83 -4.53 -9.62
N GLY A 162 0.84 -5.39 -9.79
CA GLY A 162 -0.23 -5.22 -10.76
C GLY A 162 -1.06 -3.96 -10.50
N GLY A 163 -1.37 -3.69 -9.22
CA GLY A 163 -2.05 -2.46 -8.80
C GLY A 163 -1.24 -1.20 -9.07
N LEU A 164 0.07 -1.22 -8.78
CA LEU A 164 0.99 -0.11 -9.05
C LEU A 164 0.98 0.26 -10.53
N LEU A 165 1.12 -0.74 -11.40
CA LEU A 165 1.16 -0.52 -12.84
C LEU A 165 -0.20 -0.07 -13.37
N ALA A 166 -1.28 -0.76 -13.00
CA ALA A 166 -2.62 -0.45 -13.48
C ALA A 166 -3.01 1.02 -13.27
N THR A 167 -2.59 1.63 -12.16
CA THR A 167 -2.93 3.03 -11.84
C THR A 167 -1.81 4.03 -12.12
N GLY A 168 -0.72 3.63 -12.79
CA GLY A 168 0.37 4.54 -13.10
C GLY A 168 1.10 5.06 -11.86
N ALA A 169 1.24 4.23 -10.82
CA ALA A 169 1.89 4.62 -9.58
C ALA A 169 3.32 5.08 -9.84
N HIS A 170 3.66 6.19 -9.20
CA HIS A 170 4.89 6.92 -9.41
C HIS A 170 5.39 7.47 -8.09
N GLY A 171 6.46 8.24 -8.16
CA GLY A 171 6.57 9.32 -7.21
C GLY A 171 7.48 10.39 -7.72
N SER A 172 8.47 10.80 -6.94
CA SER A 172 8.86 12.19 -6.96
C SER A 172 10.30 12.38 -7.44
N SER A 173 10.49 12.27 -8.76
CA SER A 173 11.74 12.58 -9.44
C SER A 173 11.45 13.27 -10.77
N MET A 174 12.26 14.28 -11.12
CA MET A 174 12.31 14.88 -12.45
C MET A 174 13.45 14.31 -13.31
N TRP A 175 14.21 13.36 -12.78
CA TRP A 175 15.47 12.88 -13.37
C TRP A 175 15.32 11.49 -13.97
N GLY A 176 15.91 11.30 -15.15
CA GLY A 176 16.06 9.99 -15.79
C GLY A 176 14.75 9.22 -15.99
N LYS A 177 14.86 7.90 -16.10
CA LYS A 177 13.73 6.97 -16.05
C LYS A 177 13.58 6.46 -14.62
N GLY A 178 12.38 6.55 -14.06
CA GLY A 178 12.12 6.19 -12.68
C GLY A 178 11.23 7.18 -11.93
N GLY A 179 10.70 8.22 -12.57
CA GLY A 179 9.62 9.00 -11.96
C GLY A 179 8.40 8.10 -11.71
N ALA A 180 8.10 7.19 -12.64
CA ALA A 180 7.02 6.23 -12.53
C ALA A 180 7.48 4.76 -12.57
N VAL A 181 6.82 3.89 -11.81
CA VAL A 181 7.22 2.47 -11.68
C VAL A 181 7.12 1.75 -13.03
N HIS A 182 6.14 2.13 -13.86
CA HIS A 182 5.90 1.50 -15.15
C HIS A 182 7.00 1.79 -16.19
N GLU A 183 7.83 2.82 -16.00
CA GLU A 183 8.99 3.10 -16.86
C GLU A 183 10.06 2.00 -16.76
N SER A 184 10.09 1.28 -15.64
CA SER A 184 11.01 0.15 -15.42
C SER A 184 10.50 -1.15 -16.05
N VAL A 185 9.28 -1.20 -16.60
CA VAL A 185 8.71 -2.43 -17.18
C VAL A 185 9.26 -2.67 -18.58
N VAL A 186 9.89 -3.83 -18.78
CA VAL A 186 10.44 -4.25 -20.08
C VAL A 186 9.65 -5.38 -20.74
N ALA A 187 8.85 -6.12 -19.95
CA ALA A 187 7.91 -7.09 -20.48
C ALA A 187 6.71 -7.32 -19.54
N LEU A 188 5.57 -7.70 -20.12
CA LEU A 188 4.35 -8.10 -19.41
C LEU A 188 3.82 -9.41 -19.99
N ARG A 189 3.23 -10.23 -19.13
CA ARG A 189 2.28 -11.27 -19.53
C ARG A 189 0.90 -10.82 -19.09
N ILE A 190 -0.05 -10.79 -20.01
CA ILE A 190 -1.43 -10.35 -19.76
C ILE A 190 -2.42 -11.35 -20.33
N VAL A 191 -3.41 -11.73 -19.52
CA VAL A 191 -4.51 -12.59 -19.94
C VAL A 191 -5.63 -11.74 -20.50
N THR A 192 -6.00 -11.98 -21.74
CA THR A 192 -7.06 -11.25 -22.46
C THR A 192 -8.14 -12.19 -22.97
N PRO A 193 -9.38 -11.71 -23.22
CA PRO A 193 -10.39 -12.48 -23.93
C PRO A 193 -9.89 -12.97 -25.30
N ALA A 194 -10.40 -14.11 -25.73
CA ALA A 194 -10.15 -14.71 -27.04
C ALA A 194 -11.46 -15.32 -27.61
N PRO A 195 -11.53 -15.63 -28.91
CA PRO A 195 -12.66 -16.36 -29.48
C PRO A 195 -12.85 -17.74 -28.84
N ALA A 196 -14.08 -18.27 -28.91
CA ALA A 196 -14.42 -19.61 -28.39
C ALA A 196 -13.53 -20.72 -28.99
N SER A 197 -13.16 -20.59 -30.28
CA SER A 197 -12.25 -21.50 -30.98
C SER A 197 -10.84 -21.55 -30.38
N ARG A 198 -10.47 -20.56 -29.56
CA ARG A 198 -9.20 -20.49 -28.82
C ARG A 198 -9.39 -20.61 -27.30
N GLY A 199 -10.53 -21.14 -26.86
CA GLY A 199 -10.79 -21.38 -25.43
C GLY A 199 -11.18 -20.14 -24.62
N PHE A 200 -11.73 -19.10 -25.26
CA PHE A 200 -12.28 -17.88 -24.63
C PHE A 200 -11.29 -16.91 -23.96
N ALA A 201 -10.06 -17.32 -23.67
CA ALA A 201 -9.01 -16.46 -23.14
C ALA A 201 -7.63 -16.92 -23.62
N MET A 202 -6.68 -16.00 -23.72
CA MET A 202 -5.30 -16.30 -24.10
C MET A 202 -4.31 -15.45 -23.30
N VAL A 203 -3.09 -15.96 -23.15
CA VAL A 203 -1.97 -15.17 -22.64
C VAL A 203 -1.33 -14.42 -23.81
N ARG A 204 -1.09 -13.13 -23.62
CA ARG A 204 -0.30 -12.30 -24.53
C ARG A 204 1.01 -11.93 -23.85
N GLU A 205 2.11 -12.11 -24.56
CA GLU A 205 3.44 -11.71 -24.13
C GLU A 205 3.81 -10.40 -24.81
N LEU A 206 3.96 -9.35 -24.01
CA LEU A 206 4.25 -8.00 -24.48
C LEU A 206 5.70 -7.67 -24.07
N GLY A 207 6.64 -7.88 -25.00
CA GLY A 207 8.05 -7.57 -24.80
C GLY A 207 8.41 -6.14 -25.23
N THR A 208 9.68 -5.77 -25.05
CA THR A 208 10.22 -4.50 -25.54
C THR A 208 9.99 -4.38 -27.06
N GLY A 209 9.46 -3.25 -27.50
CA GLY A 209 9.11 -3.01 -28.91
C GLY A 209 7.72 -3.51 -29.33
N HIS A 210 6.99 -4.25 -28.47
CA HIS A 210 5.61 -4.62 -28.76
C HIS A 210 4.70 -3.37 -28.72
N PRO A 211 3.87 -3.11 -29.75
CA PRO A 211 3.07 -1.88 -29.84
C PRO A 211 2.14 -1.64 -28.64
N ASP A 212 1.55 -2.72 -28.10
CA ASP A 212 0.62 -2.62 -26.96
C ASP A 212 1.29 -2.51 -25.58
N LEU A 213 2.62 -2.62 -25.47
CA LEU A 213 3.28 -2.67 -24.16
C LEU A 213 3.01 -1.41 -23.34
N ASP A 214 3.09 -0.23 -23.97
CA ASP A 214 2.93 1.04 -23.26
C ASP A 214 1.49 1.26 -22.78
N ALA A 215 0.49 0.83 -23.56
CA ALA A 215 -0.90 0.82 -23.12
C ALA A 215 -1.13 -0.17 -21.97
N ALA A 216 -0.50 -1.35 -22.01
CA ALA A 216 -0.65 -2.38 -20.98
C ALA A 216 0.02 -2.01 -19.64
N LYS A 217 1.11 -1.23 -19.68
CA LYS A 217 1.84 -0.72 -18.51
C LYS A 217 0.95 0.10 -17.56
N VAL A 218 -0.02 0.86 -18.10
CA VAL A 218 -0.98 1.66 -17.33
C VAL A 218 -2.40 1.43 -17.87
N SER A 219 -2.92 0.23 -17.61
CA SER A 219 -4.17 -0.24 -18.23
C SER A 219 -5.45 0.10 -17.48
N LEU A 220 -5.39 0.68 -16.27
CA LEU A 220 -6.54 0.85 -15.37
C LEU A 220 -7.36 -0.44 -15.12
N GLY A 221 -6.77 -1.61 -15.42
CA GLY A 221 -7.43 -2.91 -15.37
C GLY A 221 -8.48 -3.15 -16.45
N VAL A 222 -8.45 -2.43 -17.58
CA VAL A 222 -9.44 -2.58 -18.67
C VAL A 222 -8.95 -3.43 -19.85
N LEU A 223 -7.63 -3.58 -20.02
CA LEU A 223 -7.05 -4.28 -21.18
C LEU A 223 -6.89 -5.79 -20.97
N GLY A 224 -7.03 -6.27 -19.73
CA GLY A 224 -6.85 -7.66 -19.36
C GLY A 224 -6.35 -7.81 -17.93
N VAL A 225 -6.03 -9.05 -17.53
CA VAL A 225 -5.45 -9.33 -16.21
C VAL A 225 -3.96 -9.59 -16.36
N VAL A 226 -3.13 -8.68 -15.87
CA VAL A 226 -1.67 -8.87 -15.85
C VAL A 226 -1.36 -10.07 -14.94
N SER A 227 -0.70 -11.09 -15.48
CA SER A 227 -0.26 -12.28 -14.73
C SER A 227 1.14 -12.08 -14.19
N GLN A 228 2.07 -11.60 -15.02
CA GLN A 228 3.48 -11.40 -14.68
C GLN A 228 4.03 -10.10 -15.26
N VAL A 229 5.03 -9.56 -14.58
CA VAL A 229 5.73 -8.33 -14.93
C VAL A 229 7.23 -8.58 -14.88
N THR A 230 7.97 -8.16 -15.90
CA THR A 230 9.43 -8.09 -15.87
C THR A 230 9.89 -6.64 -15.80
N LEU A 231 10.67 -6.32 -14.77
CA LEU A 231 11.19 -5.00 -14.48
C LEU A 231 12.71 -4.97 -14.69
N ALA A 232 13.21 -3.95 -15.36
CA ALA A 232 14.60 -3.56 -15.38
C ALA A 232 14.94 -2.77 -14.12
N LEU A 233 16.00 -3.19 -13.45
CA LEU A 233 16.46 -2.65 -12.18
C LEU A 233 17.82 -1.97 -12.34
N GLN A 234 18.21 -1.23 -11.31
CA GLN A 234 19.51 -0.63 -11.17
C GLN A 234 20.38 -1.42 -10.20
N PRO A 235 21.71 -1.25 -10.23
CA PRO A 235 22.56 -1.65 -9.11
C PRO A 235 21.99 -1.09 -7.80
N LEU A 236 22.12 -1.87 -6.73
CA LEU A 236 21.68 -1.46 -5.41
C LEU A 236 22.27 -0.10 -5.04
N PHE A 237 21.44 0.85 -4.57
CA PHE A 237 21.87 2.17 -4.08
C PHE A 237 21.11 2.57 -2.80
N LYS A 238 21.71 3.43 -1.97
CA LYS A 238 21.10 4.00 -0.76
C LYS A 238 20.62 5.43 -1.05
N ARG A 239 19.73 5.93 -0.20
CA ARG A 239 19.22 7.30 -0.25
C ARG A 239 19.47 8.00 1.08
N SER A 240 19.99 9.22 1.02
CA SER A 240 20.08 10.14 2.15
C SER A 240 18.87 11.05 2.10
N ILE A 241 18.15 11.16 3.22
CA ILE A 241 16.90 11.90 3.30
C ILE A 241 17.05 12.96 4.39
N SER A 242 16.77 14.21 4.05
CA SER A 242 16.72 15.32 5.00
C SER A 242 15.45 16.15 4.77
N PHE A 243 14.97 16.80 5.84
CA PHE A 243 13.79 17.65 5.78
C PHE A 243 14.18 19.09 6.11
N LEU A 244 13.70 20.02 5.29
CA LEU A 244 13.97 21.44 5.44
C LEU A 244 12.65 22.20 5.48
N LYS A 245 12.34 22.76 6.66
CA LYS A 245 11.17 23.63 6.86
C LYS A 245 11.55 25.08 6.56
N ARG A 246 10.82 25.74 5.67
CA ARG A 246 11.01 27.15 5.27
C ARG A 246 9.68 27.90 5.27
N ASP A 247 9.72 29.21 5.18
CA ASP A 247 8.57 30.04 4.81
C ASP A 247 8.07 29.71 3.40
N ASP A 248 6.79 29.95 3.13
CA ASP A 248 6.16 29.67 1.83
C ASP A 248 6.23 30.85 0.84
N SER A 249 6.95 31.92 1.19
CA SER A 249 7.00 33.18 0.44
C SER A 249 7.57 33.06 -0.97
N ASP A 250 8.41 32.06 -1.24
CA ASP A 250 9.05 31.81 -2.54
C ASP A 250 8.73 30.40 -3.09
N LEU A 251 7.67 29.76 -2.59
CA LEU A 251 7.34 28.38 -2.94
C LEU A 251 7.21 28.19 -4.46
N ALA A 252 6.48 29.08 -5.13
CA ALA A 252 6.21 28.95 -6.57
C ALA A 252 7.50 28.97 -7.41
N GLU A 253 8.46 29.82 -7.02
CA GLU A 253 9.75 29.98 -7.67
C GLU A 253 10.68 28.79 -7.39
N GLN A 254 10.62 28.23 -6.17
CA GLN A 254 11.56 27.19 -5.74
C GLN A 254 11.17 25.78 -6.18
N VAL A 255 9.89 25.47 -6.44
CA VAL A 255 9.44 24.09 -6.74
C VAL A 255 10.23 23.44 -7.88
N ALA A 256 10.37 24.13 -9.01
CA ALA A 256 11.08 23.60 -10.17
C ALA A 256 12.60 23.53 -9.96
N SER A 257 13.16 24.48 -9.20
CA SER A 257 14.58 24.48 -8.82
C SER A 257 14.89 23.28 -7.94
N TRP A 258 14.05 23.02 -6.93
CA TRP A 258 14.18 21.90 -6.01
C TRP A 258 14.17 20.54 -6.73
N GLY A 259 13.20 20.32 -7.62
CA GLY A 259 13.11 19.08 -8.40
C GLY A 259 14.27 18.87 -9.37
N ARG A 260 14.99 19.93 -9.74
CA ARG A 260 16.23 19.86 -10.53
C ARG A 260 17.48 19.70 -9.69
N LEU A 261 17.47 20.08 -8.42
CA LEU A 261 18.63 20.00 -7.54
C LEU A 261 18.82 18.59 -6.96
N HIS A 262 17.71 17.92 -6.64
CA HIS A 262 17.71 16.60 -6.01
C HIS A 262 17.14 15.55 -6.95
N GLU A 263 17.79 14.39 -7.00
CA GLU A 263 17.31 13.29 -7.84
C GLU A 263 15.91 12.85 -7.41
N PHE A 264 15.63 12.89 -6.11
CA PHE A 264 14.31 12.68 -5.56
C PHE A 264 13.94 13.81 -4.61
N GLY A 265 12.63 14.08 -4.48
CA GLY A 265 12.19 15.04 -3.48
C GLY A 265 10.69 15.23 -3.47
N ASP A 266 10.15 15.60 -2.31
CA ASP A 266 8.77 16.02 -2.17
C ASP A 266 8.70 17.37 -1.45
N ILE A 267 7.56 18.04 -1.64
CA ILE A 267 7.28 19.35 -1.07
C ILE A 267 5.91 19.25 -0.41
N THR A 268 5.87 19.42 0.90
CA THR A 268 4.63 19.46 1.68
C THR A 268 4.36 20.91 2.09
N TRP A 269 3.33 21.53 1.50
CA TRP A 269 2.90 22.88 1.85
C TRP A 269 1.92 22.85 3.02
N LEU A 270 2.15 23.71 4.01
CA LEU A 270 1.32 23.92 5.19
C LEU A 270 0.79 25.37 5.17
N PRO A 271 -0.31 25.66 4.45
CA PRO A 271 -0.77 27.02 4.20
C PRO A 271 -1.10 27.79 5.48
N GLU A 272 -1.73 27.14 6.46
CA GLU A 272 -2.08 27.76 7.74
C GLU A 272 -0.85 28.18 8.56
N GLU A 273 0.27 27.49 8.39
CA GLU A 273 1.52 27.84 9.08
C GLU A 273 2.36 28.85 8.27
N ARG A 274 2.00 29.12 7.01
CA ARG A 274 2.84 29.81 6.01
C ARG A 274 4.21 29.14 5.87
N LYS A 275 4.22 27.80 5.93
CA LYS A 275 5.44 26.98 5.90
C LYS A 275 5.38 25.95 4.81
N VAL A 276 6.56 25.60 4.30
CA VAL A 276 6.79 24.50 3.37
C VAL A 276 7.85 23.59 3.95
N ILE A 277 7.65 22.29 3.77
CA ILE A 277 8.63 21.27 4.15
C ILE A 277 9.11 20.59 2.89
N TYR A 278 10.37 20.84 2.58
CA TYR A 278 11.09 20.24 1.48
C TYR A 278 11.77 18.96 1.97
N ARG A 279 11.56 17.84 1.29
CA ARG A 279 12.36 16.63 1.49
C ARG A 279 13.44 16.58 0.43
N GLN A 280 14.67 16.66 0.88
CA GLN A 280 15.86 16.44 0.07
C GLN A 280 16.15 14.95 0.11
N ASP A 281 16.33 14.36 -1.06
CA ASP A 281 16.53 12.93 -1.18
C ASP A 281 17.48 12.59 -2.33
N ASP A 282 18.71 12.27 -1.96
CA ASP A 282 19.81 12.06 -2.89
C ASP A 282 20.39 10.66 -2.74
N ARG A 283 20.90 10.09 -3.85
CA ARG A 283 21.65 8.84 -3.78
C ARG A 283 22.93 9.02 -3.00
N VAL A 284 23.27 7.97 -2.24
CA VAL A 284 24.55 7.85 -1.56
C VAL A 284 25.09 6.45 -1.73
N ASP A 285 26.40 6.30 -1.53
CA ASP A 285 27.06 5.02 -1.65
C ASP A 285 26.50 4.00 -0.64
N VAL A 286 26.52 2.73 -1.02
CA VAL A 286 26.03 1.60 -0.24
C VAL A 286 26.71 1.47 1.13
N SER A 287 27.96 1.92 1.23
CA SER A 287 28.76 1.92 2.48
C SER A 287 28.41 3.06 3.42
N THR A 288 27.63 4.05 2.96
CA THR A 288 27.32 5.25 3.75
C THR A 288 26.57 4.84 5.05
N PRO A 289 27.07 5.22 6.25
CA PRO A 289 26.46 4.83 7.53
C PRO A 289 25.14 5.53 7.80
N GLY A 290 24.16 4.84 8.40
CA GLY A 290 22.96 5.46 8.95
C GLY A 290 21.95 4.49 9.56
N ASN A 291 20.88 5.03 10.18
CA ASN A 291 20.00 4.30 11.12
C ASN A 291 18.81 3.62 10.46
N GLY A 292 18.41 4.16 9.33
CA GLY A 292 17.35 3.65 8.52
C GLY A 292 15.92 3.60 8.98
N LEU A 293 15.56 4.65 9.67
CA LEU A 293 14.17 4.96 9.88
C LEU A 293 13.58 5.62 8.62
N ASN A 294 12.42 5.12 8.17
CA ASN A 294 11.60 5.87 7.21
C ASN A 294 10.90 6.98 7.97
N ASP A 295 11.44 8.18 7.84
CA ASP A 295 10.99 9.33 8.56
C ASP A 295 9.78 10.02 7.91
N ASN A 296 9.19 9.43 6.85
CA ASN A 296 7.93 9.92 6.29
C ASN A 296 6.85 9.93 7.37
N LEU A 297 6.50 11.14 7.78
CA LEU A 297 5.64 11.45 8.91
C LEU A 297 4.24 10.84 8.77
N GLY A 298 3.73 10.67 7.54
CA GLY A 298 2.43 10.07 7.28
C GLY A 298 2.37 8.54 7.43
N PHE A 299 3.53 7.86 7.41
CA PHE A 299 3.63 6.39 7.49
C PHE A 299 4.49 5.90 8.66
N ARG A 300 4.87 6.79 9.59
CA ARG A 300 5.55 6.36 10.82
C ARG A 300 4.60 5.48 11.64
N PRO A 301 5.05 4.31 12.14
CA PRO A 301 4.25 3.51 13.03
C PRO A 301 4.05 4.29 14.33
N LEU A 302 2.87 4.88 14.49
CA LEU A 302 2.46 5.51 15.74
C LEU A 302 2.22 4.42 16.78
N SER A 303 2.63 4.68 18.02
CA SER A 303 2.20 3.82 19.11
C SER A 303 0.67 3.91 19.21
N ALA A 304 0.04 2.84 19.66
CA ALA A 304 -1.40 2.87 19.84
C ALA A 304 -1.84 3.93 20.86
N SER A 305 -1.02 4.18 21.88
CA SER A 305 -1.17 5.29 22.81
C SER A 305 -1.18 6.65 22.10
N ASP A 306 -0.29 6.86 21.12
CA ASP A 306 -0.27 8.11 20.33
C ASP A 306 -1.53 8.24 19.46
N LEU A 307 -2.01 7.14 18.88
CA LEU A 307 -3.25 7.11 18.09
C LEU A 307 -4.46 7.45 18.96
N VAL A 308 -4.57 6.88 20.16
CA VAL A 308 -5.66 7.16 21.11
C VAL A 308 -5.59 8.62 21.58
N ALA A 309 -4.42 9.11 21.97
CA ALA A 309 -4.23 10.51 22.36
C ALA A 309 -4.61 11.48 21.23
N SER A 310 -4.27 11.16 19.98
CA SER A 310 -4.61 11.98 18.81
C SER A 310 -6.12 12.05 18.52
N ARG A 311 -6.87 10.98 18.83
CA ARG A 311 -8.33 10.94 18.68
C ARG A 311 -9.04 11.76 19.76
N ILE A 312 -8.53 11.73 20.98
CA ILE A 312 -9.06 12.49 22.13
C ILE A 312 -8.83 14.00 21.95
N GLN A 313 -7.73 14.40 21.33
CA GLN A 313 -7.39 15.82 21.13
C GLN A 313 -8.06 16.50 19.92
N GLY A 314 -8.95 15.82 19.18
CA GLY A 314 -9.68 16.42 18.06
C GLY A 314 -8.76 17.01 16.99
N VAL A 315 -8.33 16.20 16.01
CA VAL A 315 -7.80 16.65 14.69
C VAL A 315 -6.53 17.52 14.69
N ARG A 316 -5.93 17.91 15.82
CA ARG A 316 -4.77 18.83 15.79
C ARG A 316 -3.39 18.21 15.52
N ARG A 317 -3.23 16.88 15.42
CA ARG A 317 -1.89 16.24 15.42
C ARG A 317 -1.28 15.78 14.10
N LEU A 318 -2.00 15.75 12.98
CA LEU A 318 -1.28 15.60 11.69
C LEU A 318 -0.25 16.73 11.52
N LEU A 319 -0.53 17.91 12.10
CA LEU A 319 0.34 19.08 12.16
C LEU A 319 1.41 19.04 13.27
N ILE A 320 1.21 18.34 14.40
CA ILE A 320 2.18 18.36 15.53
C ILE A 320 3.49 17.63 15.18
N VAL A 321 3.43 16.61 14.33
CA VAL A 321 4.64 15.93 13.84
C VAL A 321 5.50 16.89 12.98
N TYR A 322 4.88 17.84 12.27
CA TYR A 322 5.55 18.87 11.46
C TYR A 322 5.98 20.12 12.26
N LYS A 323 5.45 20.33 13.47
CA LYS A 323 5.77 21.49 14.32
C LYS A 323 7.10 21.36 15.07
N ASN A 324 7.57 20.14 15.33
CA ASN A 324 8.77 19.87 16.15
C ASN A 324 10.04 19.53 15.35
N LEU A 325 10.10 19.83 14.04
CA LEU A 325 11.32 19.70 13.26
C LEU A 325 12.32 20.79 13.68
N PRO A 326 13.52 20.45 14.20
CA PRO A 326 14.57 21.43 14.44
C PRO A 326 14.94 22.15 13.13
N THR A 327 15.21 23.45 13.20
CA THR A 327 15.59 24.33 12.08
C THR A 327 16.90 23.93 11.38
N ARG A 328 17.64 22.96 11.92
CA ARG A 328 18.71 22.21 11.26
C ARG A 328 18.63 20.76 11.72
N THR A 329 18.49 19.80 10.82
CA THR A 329 18.58 18.37 11.17
C THR A 329 19.79 17.70 10.51
N ALA A 330 20.38 16.81 11.29
CA ALA A 330 21.61 16.08 11.02
C ALA A 330 21.53 15.22 9.75
N ARG A 331 22.68 15.08 9.08
CA ARG A 331 22.91 14.12 7.99
C ARG A 331 22.54 12.73 8.49
N THR A 332 21.46 12.17 7.97
CA THR A 332 21.01 10.83 8.32
C THR A 332 20.78 10.06 7.03
N VAL A 333 21.39 8.87 6.94
CA VAL A 333 21.35 8.01 5.76
C VAL A 333 20.42 6.85 6.08
N HIS A 334 19.46 6.58 5.21
CA HIS A 334 18.28 5.82 5.63
C HIS A 334 18.14 4.44 4.95
N ALA A 335 17.81 3.48 5.80
CA ALA A 335 17.63 2.06 5.66
C ALA A 335 16.48 1.35 6.53
N TYR A 336 15.23 1.25 6.06
CA TYR A 336 13.97 0.64 6.62
C TYR A 336 13.98 -0.65 7.53
N THR A 337 13.09 -0.73 8.55
CA THR A 337 12.83 -1.96 9.38
C THR A 337 11.37 -2.13 9.87
N ASP A 338 10.88 -3.37 10.10
CA ASP A 338 9.52 -3.75 10.59
C ASP A 338 9.54 -4.51 11.95
N ARG A 339 8.42 -4.48 12.69
CA ARG A 339 8.20 -4.92 14.10
C ARG A 339 8.11 -6.43 14.35
N ASP A 340 8.23 -7.29 13.35
CA ASP A 340 8.16 -8.75 13.51
C ASP A 340 9.54 -9.44 13.64
N GLY A 341 10.57 -8.72 14.12
CA GLY A 341 11.91 -9.29 14.26
C GLY A 341 12.58 -9.61 12.92
N GLY A 342 12.14 -8.94 11.84
CA GLY A 342 12.70 -9.06 10.49
C GLY A 342 13.05 -7.69 9.91
N TYR A 343 14.34 -7.38 9.84
CA TYR A 343 14.89 -6.13 9.28
C TYR A 343 14.82 -6.16 7.74
N CYS A 344 14.27 -5.13 7.10
CA CYS A 344 14.15 -5.07 5.63
C CYS A 344 14.26 -3.66 5.08
N VAL A 345 15.43 -3.38 4.54
CA VAL A 345 15.78 -2.19 3.80
C VAL A 345 16.02 -2.54 2.34
N GLN A 346 15.80 -1.59 1.41
CA GLN A 346 16.79 -1.36 0.35
C GLN A 346 18.25 -1.55 0.87
N MET A 347 18.84 -2.75 0.73
CA MET A 347 20.18 -3.22 1.17
C MET A 347 20.37 -3.73 2.63
N LYS A 348 21.06 -4.82 3.01
CA LYS A 348 21.62 -6.09 2.48
C LYS A 348 22.25 -6.85 3.70
N ILE A 349 21.91 -8.14 3.92
CA ILE A 349 22.67 -9.36 4.40
C ILE A 349 23.69 -9.36 5.62
N CYS A 350 23.44 -10.25 6.63
CA CYS A 350 24.22 -11.14 7.59
C CYS A 350 25.59 -10.72 8.26
N ARG A 351 26.12 -11.20 9.44
CA ARG A 351 25.95 -12.37 10.38
C ARG A 351 26.65 -12.16 11.78
N ARG A 352 26.12 -12.78 12.87
CA ARG A 352 26.62 -13.15 14.26
C ARG A 352 27.32 -12.10 15.16
N THR A 353 27.03 -11.98 16.46
CA THR A 353 27.31 -12.98 17.54
C THR A 353 26.44 -12.87 18.82
N ALA A 354 26.25 -14.04 19.45
CA ALA A 354 26.10 -14.34 20.89
C ALA A 354 24.75 -14.17 21.63
N GLN A 355 24.39 -15.30 22.28
CA GLN A 355 23.55 -15.51 23.47
C GLN A 355 22.02 -15.64 23.31
N THR A 356 21.60 -16.91 23.21
CA THR A 356 20.47 -17.51 23.96
C THR A 356 20.49 -17.11 25.45
N PRO A 357 19.35 -17.04 26.19
CA PRO A 357 18.52 -18.24 26.41
C PRO A 357 16.98 -18.11 26.52
N SER A 358 16.37 -19.26 26.24
CA SER A 358 15.15 -19.87 26.79
C SER A 358 13.81 -19.12 26.72
N CYS A 359 12.87 -19.70 25.96
CA CYS A 359 11.45 -19.52 26.16
C CYS A 359 10.85 -20.84 26.67
N ALA A 360 10.39 -20.86 27.91
CA ALA A 360 9.64 -21.96 28.50
C ALA A 360 8.15 -21.83 28.14
N ARG A 361 7.53 -22.98 27.81
CA ARG A 361 6.11 -23.16 27.53
C ARG A 361 5.22 -22.93 28.76
N ARG A 362 3.98 -22.48 28.54
CA ARG A 362 2.70 -22.95 29.14
C ARG A 362 1.53 -22.18 28.50
N THR A 363 0.75 -22.76 27.58
CA THR A 363 -0.53 -23.52 27.75
C THR A 363 -1.72 -22.75 28.33
N GLY A 364 -2.71 -22.49 27.46
CA GLY A 364 -4.16 -22.69 27.71
C GLY A 364 -4.96 -21.55 28.36
N LEU A 365 -6.02 -21.05 27.69
CA LEU A 365 -7.42 -21.40 27.98
C LEU A 365 -8.46 -20.67 27.11
N ARG A 366 -9.36 -21.48 26.54
CA ARG A 366 -10.83 -21.37 26.31
C ARG A 366 -11.53 -20.06 25.92
N ARG A 367 -12.36 -20.23 24.88
CA ARG A 367 -13.48 -19.41 24.36
C ARG A 367 -14.51 -19.00 25.43
N ARG A 368 -15.11 -17.82 25.28
CA ARG A 368 -16.55 -17.59 25.53
C ARG A 368 -17.14 -16.60 24.53
N THR A 369 -18.31 -16.97 24.02
CA THR A 369 -19.27 -16.23 23.20
C THR A 369 -20.04 -15.21 24.06
N TRP A 370 -20.39 -14.07 23.48
CA TRP A 370 -21.48 -13.22 23.97
C TRP A 370 -22.40 -12.83 22.83
N ARG A 371 -23.70 -13.10 23.04
CA ARG A 371 -24.85 -12.69 22.24
C ARG A 371 -25.45 -11.47 22.94
N ALA A 372 -25.84 -10.44 22.19
CA ALA A 372 -26.69 -9.37 22.70
C ALA A 372 -27.69 -8.99 21.62
N GLU A 373 -28.94 -9.39 21.85
CA GLU A 373 -30.15 -8.75 21.30
C GLU A 373 -30.36 -7.44 22.07
N HIS A 374 -30.81 -6.37 21.40
CA HIS A 374 -32.03 -5.64 21.76
C HIS A 374 -32.35 -4.55 20.71
N SER A 375 -33.64 -4.38 20.56
CA SER A 375 -34.46 -3.59 19.63
C SER A 375 -34.51 -2.09 19.94
N ALA A 376 -34.66 -1.26 18.89
CA ALA A 376 -35.51 -0.07 18.90
C ALA A 376 -35.88 0.37 17.47
N THR A 377 -37.16 0.73 17.32
CA THR A 377 -37.97 1.02 16.12
C THR A 377 -37.80 2.46 15.58
N PRO A 378 -38.38 2.80 14.40
CA PRO A 378 -37.87 3.83 13.50
C PRO A 378 -38.47 5.22 13.72
N THR A 379 -37.80 6.24 13.18
CA THR A 379 -38.37 7.58 12.96
C THR A 379 -38.20 7.99 11.49
N THR A 380 -39.27 8.54 10.94
CA THR A 380 -39.54 8.82 9.53
C THR A 380 -39.15 10.25 9.11
N ALA A 381 -38.85 10.36 7.81
CA ALA A 381 -39.03 11.50 6.90
C ALA A 381 -38.19 12.79 7.09
N SER A 382 -37.44 13.18 6.07
CA SER A 382 -38.01 13.99 4.98
C SER A 382 -37.04 14.13 3.79
N THR A 383 -37.65 14.23 2.62
CA THR A 383 -37.06 14.35 1.30
C THR A 383 -36.75 15.81 0.95
N SER A 384 -35.59 16.06 0.31
CA SER A 384 -35.51 17.06 -0.76
C SER A 384 -34.45 16.68 -1.81
N ARG A 385 -34.95 16.49 -3.04
CA ARG A 385 -34.23 16.68 -4.31
C ARG A 385 -33.87 18.17 -4.37
N GLY A 386 -32.81 18.66 -5.00
CA GLY A 386 -31.86 18.13 -5.96
C GLY A 386 -31.41 19.30 -6.83
N THR A 387 -30.13 19.43 -7.11
CA THR A 387 -29.62 20.18 -8.28
C THR A 387 -28.19 19.75 -8.50
N ARG A 388 -27.93 19.23 -9.69
CA ARG A 388 -26.67 18.63 -10.13
C ARG A 388 -26.25 19.38 -11.38
N TRP A 389 -25.02 19.88 -11.37
CA TRP A 389 -24.16 19.95 -12.56
C TRP A 389 -23.21 18.76 -12.49
#